data_AF-A0A9X0A2L5-F1
#
_entry.id   AF-A0A9X0A2L5-F1
#
_cell.length_a   1.000
_cell.length_b   1.000
_cell.length_c   1.000
_cell.angle_alpha   90.00
_cell.angle_beta   90.00
_cell.angle_gamma   90.00
#
_symmetry.space_group_name_H-M   'P 1'
#
loop_
_entity.id
_entity.type
_entity.pdbx_description
1 polymer ?
#
loop_
_entity_poly.entity_id
_entity_poly.type
_entity_poly.pdbx_seq_one_letter_code
_entity_poly.pdbx_strand_id
1 'polypeptide(L)'
;LLTINAFVRKDDYAKQVPLVFVLMSGKKKKDYRKVLKTVLNLLPSRPSLKKVTIDFEKAIWAVLRELLPTVEIQGCVFHWTQAL
;
A
#
# COMPACT_ATOMS: atom_id res chain seq x y z
N LEU A 1 10.21 5.80 6.06
CA LEU A 1 9.24 4.87 6.65
C LEU A 1 8.14 4.60 5.63
N LEU A 2 7.84 3.34 5.34
CA LEU A 2 6.62 2.93 4.64
C LEU A 2 5.70 2.27 5.68
N THR A 3 4.43 2.65 5.68
CA THR A 3 3.43 2.05 6.57
C THR A 3 2.34 1.42 5.73
N ILE A 4 1.98 0.17 6.03
CA ILE A 4 0.87 -0.54 5.41
C ILE A 4 -0.24 -0.64 6.45
N ASN A 5 -1.38 -0.02 6.13
CA ASN A 5 -2.58 -0.03 6.95
C ASN A 5 -3.67 -0.87 6.27
N ALA A 6 -4.56 -1.44 7.06
CA ALA A 6 -5.83 -1.99 6.57
C ALA A 6 -7.01 -1.16 7.06
N PHE A 7 -8.07 -1.13 6.27
CA PHE A 7 -9.35 -0.60 6.72
C PHE A 7 -10.14 -1.71 7.40
N VAL A 8 -10.43 -1.53 8.69
CA VAL A 8 -11.38 -2.36 9.43
C VAL A 8 -12.71 -1.62 9.43
N ARG A 9 -13.78 -2.31 9.03
CA ARG A 9 -15.13 -1.75 8.93
C ARG A 9 -16.08 -2.50 9.85
N LYS A 10 -16.96 -1.76 10.52
CA LYS A 10 -18.10 -2.28 11.25
C LYS A 10 -19.24 -1.28 11.08
N ASP A 11 -20.36 -1.72 10.52
CA ASP A 11 -21.50 -0.86 10.16
C ASP A 11 -21.02 0.33 9.31
N ASP A 12 -21.40 1.55 9.68
CA ASP A 12 -20.98 2.79 9.00
C ASP A 12 -19.58 3.29 9.41
N TYR A 13 -18.90 2.58 10.31
CA TYR A 13 -17.60 2.97 10.80
C TYR A 13 -16.49 2.28 10.04
N ALA A 14 -15.50 3.06 9.61
CA ALA A 14 -14.25 2.58 9.06
C ALA A 14 -13.08 3.17 9.85
N LYS A 15 -12.10 2.33 10.23
CA LYS A 15 -10.84 2.76 10.85
C LYS A 15 -9.66 2.20 10.08
N GLN A 16 -8.61 3.00 9.96
CA GLN A 16 -7.31 2.51 9.52
C GLN A 16 -6.58 1.90 10.71
N VAL A 17 -6.12 0.66 10.54
CA VAL A 17 -5.30 -0.05 11.53
C VAL A 17 -3.94 -0.33 10.90
N PRO A 18 -2.83 0.11 11.54
CA PRO A 18 -1.50 -0.20 11.03
C PRO A 18 -1.21 -1.69 11.18
N LEU A 19 -0.76 -2.30 10.08
CA LEU A 19 -0.39 -3.71 10.04
C LEU A 19 1.13 -3.89 10.05
N VAL A 20 1.84 -3.07 9.27
CA VAL A 20 3.29 -3.20 9.09
C VAL A 20 3.94 -1.83 8.98
N PHE A 21 5.08 -1.67 9.67
CA PHE A 21 5.99 -0.54 9.53
C PHE A 21 7.30 -1.05 8.93
N VAL A 22 7.75 -0.40 7.86
CA VAL A 22 8.99 -0.78 7.17
C VAL A 22 9.95 0.41 7.16
N LEU A 23 11.07 0.25 7.87
CA LEU A 23 12.20 1.15 7.76
C LEU A 23 12.93 0.85 6.44
N MET A 24 12.84 1.79 5.51
CA MET A 24 13.42 1.68 4.18
C MET A 24 14.59 2.64 4.06
N SER A 25 15.74 2.13 3.57
CA SER A 25 16.92 2.93 3.26
C SER A 25 16.84 3.62 1.89
N GLY A 26 15.82 3.29 1.07
CA GLY A 26 15.60 3.88 -0.24
C GLY A 26 14.13 3.81 -0.66
N LYS A 27 13.75 4.67 -1.62
CA LYS A 27 12.40 4.79 -2.19
C LYS A 27 12.41 4.61 -3.71
N LYS A 28 13.27 3.73 -4.24
CA LYS A 28 13.30 3.41 -5.67
C LYS A 28 12.36 2.24 -5.96
N LYS A 29 12.00 2.07 -7.24
CA LYS A 29 11.15 0.95 -7.70
C LYS A 29 11.62 -0.42 -7.19
N LYS A 30 12.94 -0.67 -7.19
CA LYS A 30 13.53 -1.92 -6.68
C LYS A 30 13.30 -2.13 -5.18
N ASP A 31 13.31 -1.05 -4.41
CA ASP A 31 13.18 -1.08 -2.95
C ASP A 31 11.73 -1.43 -2.58
N TYR A 32 10.75 -0.74 -3.18
CA TYR A 32 9.33 -1.08 -3.02
C TYR A 32 9.00 -2.48 -3.50
N ARG A 33 9.56 -2.93 -4.63
CA ARG A 33 9.34 -4.29 -5.11
C ARG A 33 9.81 -5.32 -4.09
N LYS A 34 11.00 -5.12 -3.51
CA LYS A 34 11.53 -6.05 -2.52
C LYS A 34 10.63 -6.09 -1.29
N VAL A 35 10.25 -4.93 -0.75
CA VAL A 35 9.38 -4.82 0.43
C VAL A 35 8.01 -5.44 0.18
N LEU A 36 7.31 -5.05 -0.89
CA LEU A 36 5.96 -5.53 -1.17
C LEU A 36 5.92 -7.03 -1.48
N LYS A 37 6.92 -7.57 -2.18
CA LYS A 37 7.04 -9.03 -2.37
C LYS A 37 7.24 -9.76 -1.05
N THR A 38 8.12 -9.25 -0.18
CA THR A 38 8.33 -9.85 1.15
C THR A 38 7.02 -9.85 1.94
N VAL A 39 6.28 -8.73 1.98
CA VAL A 39 4.99 -8.66 2.69
C VAL A 39 3.98 -9.65 2.13
N LEU A 40 3.83 -9.73 0.80
CA LEU A 40 2.90 -10.67 0.17
C LEU A 40 3.26 -12.14 0.47
N ASN A 41 4.55 -12.46 0.53
CA ASN A 41 5.03 -13.80 0.84
C ASN A 41 4.88 -14.20 2.33
N LEU A 42 4.73 -13.22 3.23
CA LEU A 42 4.47 -13.48 4.65
C LEU A 42 3.00 -13.86 4.91
N LEU A 43 2.10 -13.57 3.96
CA LEU A 43 0.69 -13.92 4.11
C LEU A 43 0.51 -15.42 3.87
N PRO A 44 -0.34 -16.10 4.66
CA PRO A 44 -0.56 -17.55 4.54
C PRO A 44 -1.21 -17.93 3.19
N SER A 45 -1.88 -16.97 2.56
CA SER A 45 -2.52 -17.12 1.26
C SER A 45 -2.54 -15.78 0.52
N ARG A 46 -2.84 -15.82 -0.77
CA ARG A 46 -3.01 -14.60 -1.56
C ARG A 46 -4.16 -13.76 -0.98
N PRO A 47 -3.95 -12.47 -0.67
CA PRO A 47 -5.00 -11.66 -0.07
C PRO A 47 -6.11 -11.36 -1.09
N SER A 48 -7.36 -11.36 -0.63
CA SER A 48 -8.50 -10.86 -1.42
C SER A 48 -8.54 -9.33 -1.40
N LEU A 49 -7.47 -8.70 -1.87
CA LEU A 49 -7.33 -7.25 -1.95
C LEU A 49 -8.03 -6.72 -3.20
N LYS A 50 -8.83 -5.67 -3.05
CA LYS A 50 -9.58 -5.05 -4.17
C LYS A 50 -9.09 -3.64 -4.50
N LYS A 51 -8.69 -2.88 -3.48
CA LYS A 51 -8.29 -1.48 -3.61
C LYS A 51 -7.12 -1.17 -2.69
N VAL A 52 -6.19 -0.35 -3.19
CA VAL A 52 -5.11 0.25 -2.42
C VAL A 52 -5.22 1.76 -2.52
N THR A 53 -5.17 2.43 -1.37
CA THR A 53 -5.03 3.89 -1.28
C THR A 53 -3.60 4.22 -0.92
N ILE A 54 -2.95 5.07 -1.71
CA ILE A 54 -1.52 5.37 -1.55
C ILE A 54 -1.19 6.80 -1.98
N ASP A 55 -0.05 7.33 -1.56
CA ASP A 55 0.49 8.61 -2.05
C ASP A 55 0.71 8.59 -3.57
N PHE A 56 1.05 9.73 -4.18
CA PHE A 56 1.19 9.84 -5.64
C PHE A 56 2.59 9.49 -6.16
N GLU A 57 3.36 8.68 -5.42
CA GLU A 57 4.73 8.37 -5.82
C GLU A 57 4.77 7.35 -6.97
N LYS A 58 5.30 7.78 -8.13
CA LYS A 58 5.32 6.96 -9.37
C LYS A 58 5.97 5.59 -9.19
N ALA A 59 7.01 5.48 -8.35
CA ALA A 59 7.76 4.25 -8.15
C ALA A 59 6.90 3.14 -7.53
N ILE A 60 6.16 3.43 -6.46
CA ILE A 60 5.33 2.43 -5.79
C ILE A 60 4.08 2.09 -6.61
N TRP A 61 3.50 3.05 -7.34
CA TRP A 61 2.41 2.77 -8.28
C TRP A 61 2.81 1.78 -9.36
N ALA A 62 4.00 1.95 -9.95
CA ALA A 62 4.51 1.02 -10.96
C ALA A 62 4.68 -0.39 -10.38
N VAL A 63 5.20 -0.51 -9.15
CA VAL A 63 5.37 -1.82 -8.50
C VAL A 63 4.02 -2.47 -8.16
N LEU A 64 3.05 -1.71 -7.65
CA LEU A 64 1.72 -2.23 -7.33
C LEU A 64 1.02 -2.78 -8.57
N ARG A 65 1.07 -2.07 -9.70
CA ARG A 65 0.50 -2.56 -10.97
C ARG A 65 1.13 -3.88 -11.44
N GLU A 66 2.41 -4.08 -11.18
CA GLU A 66 3.12 -5.30 -11.57
C GLU A 66 2.86 -6.48 -10.62
N LEU A 67 2.76 -6.23 -9.31
CA LEU A 67 2.57 -7.30 -8.31
C LEU A 67 1.09 -7.64 -8.07
N LEU A 68 0.21 -6.67 -8.26
CA LEU A 68 -1.22 -6.73 -7.96
C LEU A 68 -2.03 -6.13 -9.13
N PRO A 69 -1.93 -6.70 -10.36
CA PRO A 69 -2.47 -6.08 -11.58
C PRO A 69 -3.99 -5.92 -11.60
N THR A 70 -4.70 -6.68 -10.77
CA THR A 70 -6.17 -6.66 -10.66
C THR A 70 -6.68 -5.75 -9.54
N VAL A 71 -5.78 -5.10 -8.79
CA VAL A 71 -6.15 -4.23 -7.66
C VAL A 71 -6.28 -2.79 -8.14
N GLU A 72 -7.37 -2.15 -7.77
CA GLU A 72 -7.58 -0.72 -8.06
C GLU A 72 -6.61 0.12 -7.20
N ILE A 73 -5.90 1.05 -7.83
CA ILE A 73 -5.00 1.99 -7.15
C ILE A 73 -5.66 3.36 -7.12
N GLN A 74 -5.82 3.92 -5.92
CA GLN A 74 -6.39 5.24 -5.70
C GLN A 74 -5.41 6.14 -4.96
N GLY A 75 -5.34 7.41 -5.36
CA GLY A 75 -4.57 8.43 -4.66
C GLY A 75 -5.17 8.75 -3.28
N CYS A 76 -4.32 9.01 -2.30
CA CYS A 76 -4.72 9.36 -0.95
C CYS A 76 -5.07 10.86 -0.86
N VAL A 77 -6.31 11.18 -0.48
CA VAL A 77 -6.77 12.58 -0.31
C VAL A 77 -5.95 13.35 0.72
N PHE A 78 -5.56 12.73 1.83
CA PHE A 78 -4.71 13.37 2.84
C PHE A 78 -3.37 13.83 2.27
N HIS A 79 -2.71 12.98 1.47
CA HIS A 79 -1.46 13.35 0.80
C HIS A 79 -1.70 14.36 -0.32
N TRP A 80 -2.85 14.32 -0.98
CA TRP A 80 -3.24 15.34 -1.96
C TRP A 80 -3.35 16.72 -1.31
N THR A 81 -4.02 16.83 -0.16
CA THR A 81 -4.19 18.10 0.56
C THR A 81 -2.90 18.68 1.14
N GLN A 82 -1.82 17.89 1.20
CA GLN A 82 -0.49 18.36 1.62
C GLN A 82 0.45 18.65 0.44
N ALA A 83 0.05 18.28 -0.77
CA ALA A 83 0.80 18.51 -2.00
C ALA A 83 0.32 19.75 -2.77
N LEU A 84 -0.80 20.34 -2.34
CA LEU A 84 -1.30 21.66 -2.75
C LEU A 84 -0.77 22.73 -1.79
#